data_AF-A0A961JPY1-F1
#
_entry.id   AF-A0A961JPY1-F1
#
_cell.length_a   1.000
_cell.length_b   1.000
_cell.length_c   1.000
_cell.angle_alpha   90.00
_cell.angle_beta   90.00
_cell.angle_gamma   90.00
#
_symmetry.space_group_name_H-M   'P 1'
#
loop_
_entity.id
_entity.type
_entity.pdbx_description
1 polymer ?
#
loop_
_entity_poly.entity_id
_entity_poly.type
_entity_poly.pdbx_seq_one_letter_code
_entity_poly.pdbx_strand_id
1 'polypeptide(L)'
;MTLVAVNLGLPKSGTTTLARALRLSGLRVADHRLRGRNAPDPSMKGAYVAELLYKGFFETGDPLALLPNIEAISEMSMLSGARSIWPQTDLTLIRAIGAHHPGVKFLASRREAFAMSQSMLAWS
;
A
#
# COMPACT_ATOMS: atom_id res chain seq x y z
N MET A 1 9.83 7.20 13.35
CA MET A 1 10.23 6.06 12.50
C MET A 1 9.66 6.32 11.12
N THR A 2 10.51 6.27 10.10
CA THR A 2 10.22 6.65 8.72
C THR A 2 9.84 5.43 7.87
N LEU A 3 9.09 5.64 6.80
CA LEU A 3 8.75 4.60 5.82
C LEU A 3 10.03 4.07 5.14
N VAL A 4 10.22 2.75 5.13
CA VAL A 4 11.44 2.12 4.58
C VAL A 4 11.20 1.31 3.32
N ALA A 5 9.99 0.79 3.10
CA ALA A 5 9.70 -0.06 1.95
C ALA A 5 8.28 0.14 1.40
N VAL A 6 8.17 0.26 0.07
CA VAL A 6 6.88 0.39 -0.62
C VAL A 6 6.84 -0.56 -1.79
N ASN A 7 5.84 -1.43 -1.80
CA ASN A 7 5.58 -2.32 -2.93
C ASN A 7 4.69 -1.65 -3.98
N LEU A 8 5.19 -1.63 -5.20
CA LEU A 8 4.50 -1.16 -6.40
C LEU A 8 3.89 -2.32 -7.20
N GLY A 9 3.99 -3.55 -6.69
CA GLY A 9 3.37 -4.72 -7.31
C GLY A 9 1.85 -4.59 -7.39
N LEU A 10 1.27 -5.21 -8.41
CA LEU A 10 -0.17 -5.33 -8.57
C LEU A 10 -0.75 -6.40 -7.63
N PRO A 11 -2.05 -6.38 -7.30
CA PRO A 11 -2.67 -7.46 -6.55
C PRO A 11 -2.48 -8.78 -7.28
N LYS A 12 -2.42 -9.88 -6.53
CA LYS A 12 -2.13 -11.24 -7.03
C LYS A 12 -0.70 -11.47 -7.56
N SER A 13 0.20 -10.50 -7.36
CA SER A 13 1.65 -10.66 -7.61
C SER A 13 2.42 -11.25 -6.42
N GLY A 14 1.75 -11.67 -5.34
CA GLY A 14 2.38 -12.18 -4.11
C GLY A 14 2.45 -11.17 -2.96
N THR A 15 1.64 -10.10 -3.01
CA THR A 15 1.65 -9.02 -2.01
C THR A 15 1.31 -9.48 -0.59
N THR A 16 0.47 -10.49 -0.42
CA THR A 16 0.21 -11.12 0.89
C THR A 16 1.43 -11.83 1.47
N THR A 17 2.19 -12.55 0.63
CA THR A 17 3.43 -13.22 1.05
C THR A 17 4.48 -12.20 1.45
N LEU A 18 4.62 -11.13 0.66
CA LEU A 18 5.48 -10.00 0.99
C LEU A 18 5.07 -9.34 2.32
N ALA A 19 3.78 -9.08 2.52
CA ALA A 19 3.27 -8.50 3.77
C ALA A 19 3.63 -9.35 4.98
N ARG A 20 3.56 -10.68 4.85
CA ARG A 20 3.98 -11.62 5.91
C ARG A 20 5.49 -11.52 6.17
N ALA A 21 6.32 -11.50 5.13
CA ALA A 21 7.77 -11.40 5.28
C ALA A 21 8.20 -10.09 5.98
N LEU A 22 7.62 -8.95 5.57
CA LEU A 22 7.88 -7.64 6.19
C LEU A 22 7.42 -7.58 7.66
N ARG A 23 6.30 -8.22 8.01
CA ARG A 23 5.87 -8.31 9.42
C ARG A 23 6.80 -9.20 10.24
N LEU A 24 7.29 -10.31 9.67
CA LEU A 24 8.25 -11.19 10.33
C LEU A 24 9.61 -10.51 10.55
N SER A 25 9.97 -9.53 9.72
CA SER A 25 11.15 -8.69 9.96
C SER A 25 10.91 -7.57 10.98
N GLY A 26 9.76 -7.53 11.66
CA GLY A 26 9.44 -6.57 12.71
C GLY A 26 8.83 -5.25 12.23
N LEU A 27 8.50 -5.10 10.94
CA LEU A 27 7.96 -3.84 10.41
C LEU A 27 6.44 -3.73 10.64
N ARG A 28 5.98 -2.51 10.87
CA ARG A 28 4.54 -2.18 10.82
C ARG A 28 4.09 -1.99 9.37
N VAL A 29 3.32 -2.95 8.88
CA VAL A 29 2.97 -3.05 7.45
C VAL A 29 1.53 -2.63 7.17
N ALA A 30 1.35 -1.60 6.37
CA ALA A 30 0.07 -1.29 5.73
C ALA A 30 -0.18 -2.23 4.54
N ASP A 31 -1.41 -2.72 4.46
CA ASP A 31 -1.91 -3.67 3.46
C ASP A 31 -3.27 -3.15 3.00
N HIS A 32 -3.85 -3.69 1.91
CA HIS A 32 -4.97 -3.07 1.15
C HIS A 32 -6.06 -2.39 2.02
N ARG A 33 -6.38 -2.99 3.19
CA ARG A 33 -7.12 -2.35 4.29
C ARG A 33 -6.33 -2.39 5.57
N LEU A 34 -6.42 -1.31 6.35
CA LEU A 34 -5.91 -1.28 7.71
C LEU A 34 -6.67 -2.27 8.60
N ARG A 35 -5.91 -3.08 9.35
CA ARG A 35 -6.43 -4.07 10.31
C ARG A 35 -5.88 -3.76 11.69
N GLY A 36 -6.60 -4.16 12.74
CA GLY A 36 -6.47 -3.65 14.12
C GLY A 36 -5.07 -3.42 14.70
N ARG A 37 -4.05 -4.21 14.36
CA ARG A 37 -2.66 -3.98 14.86
C ARG A 37 -1.89 -2.88 14.11
N ASN A 38 -2.35 -2.52 12.91
CA ASN A 38 -1.72 -1.54 12.02
C ASN A 38 -2.64 -0.33 11.78
N ALA A 39 -3.79 -0.27 12.47
CA ALA A 39 -4.64 0.89 12.52
C ALA A 39 -4.26 1.69 13.79
N PRO A 40 -3.56 2.83 13.67
CA PRO A 40 -3.14 3.62 14.83
C PRO A 40 -4.34 4.17 15.61
N ASP A 41 -5.49 4.33 14.95
CA ASP A 41 -6.78 4.68 15.55
C ASP A 41 -7.80 3.55 15.24
N PRO A 42 -8.52 3.02 16.24
CA PRO A 42 -9.63 2.09 16.03
C PRO A 42 -10.67 2.55 14.99
N SER A 43 -10.87 3.86 14.84
CA SER A 43 -11.78 4.44 13.83
C SER A 43 -11.34 4.19 12.39
N MET A 44 -10.03 3.97 12.18
CA MET A 44 -9.40 3.74 10.88
C MET A 44 -9.43 2.26 10.47
N LYS A 45 -9.97 1.39 11.33
CA LYS A 45 -10.09 -0.04 11.04
C LYS A 45 -10.98 -0.25 9.81
N GLY A 46 -10.42 -0.91 8.80
CA GLY A 46 -11.11 -1.17 7.54
C GLY A 46 -10.96 -0.08 6.48
N ALA A 47 -10.33 1.05 6.81
CA ALA A 47 -9.98 2.07 5.83
C ALA A 47 -9.04 1.51 4.75
N TYR A 48 -9.26 1.92 3.51
CA TYR A 48 -8.42 1.53 2.39
C TYR A 48 -7.14 2.37 2.39
N VAL A 49 -5.99 1.70 2.26
CA VAL A 49 -4.69 2.39 2.15
C VAL A 49 -4.68 3.35 0.96
N ALA A 50 -5.29 2.96 -0.16
CA ALA A 50 -5.42 3.80 -1.35
C ALA A 50 -6.05 5.16 -1.06
N GLU A 51 -7.17 5.17 -0.31
CA GLU A 51 -7.91 6.39 0.01
C GLU A 51 -7.10 7.29 0.95
N LEU A 52 -6.43 6.69 1.93
CA LEU A 52 -5.61 7.43 2.89
C LEU A 52 -4.38 8.07 2.24
N LEU A 53 -3.76 7.36 1.27
CA LEU A 53 -2.64 7.90 0.51
C LEU A 53 -3.04 9.16 -0.28
N TYR A 54 -4.13 9.09 -1.02
CA TYR A 54 -4.60 10.24 -1.78
C TYR A 54 -5.09 11.37 -0.88
N LYS A 55 -5.80 11.05 0.21
CA LYS A 55 -6.26 12.06 1.15
C LYS A 55 -5.06 12.79 1.79
N GLY A 56 -4.05 12.06 2.27
CA GLY A 56 -2.82 12.66 2.80
C GLY A 56 -2.10 13.52 1.77
N PHE A 57 -1.97 13.03 0.53
CA PHE A 57 -1.36 13.77 -0.56
C PHE A 57 -2.09 15.08 -0.89
N PHE A 58 -3.41 15.04 -1.05
CA PHE A 58 -4.18 16.25 -1.40
C PHE A 58 -4.31 17.24 -0.24
N GLU A 59 -4.38 16.78 1.00
CA GLU A 59 -4.54 17.66 2.17
C GLU A 59 -3.21 18.27 2.64
N THR A 60 -2.09 17.55 2.49
CA THR A 60 -0.83 17.93 3.15
C THR A 60 0.40 17.88 2.25
N GLY A 61 0.30 17.27 1.08
CA GLY A 61 1.44 16.94 0.22
C GLY A 61 2.16 15.63 0.59
N ASP A 62 2.07 15.14 1.83
CA ASP A 62 2.64 13.84 2.25
C ASP A 62 1.60 12.72 2.13
N PRO A 63 1.78 11.74 1.23
CA PRO A 63 0.87 10.60 1.11
C PRO A 63 0.72 9.79 2.40
N LEU A 64 1.72 9.79 3.30
CA LEU A 64 1.67 9.02 4.55
C LEU A 64 1.15 9.82 5.76
N ALA A 65 0.70 11.06 5.59
CA ALA A 65 0.25 11.90 6.70
C ALA A 65 -0.85 11.25 7.57
N LEU A 66 -1.69 10.40 6.97
CA LEU A 66 -2.79 9.69 7.64
C LEU A 66 -2.47 8.24 8.01
N LEU A 67 -1.22 7.83 7.83
CA LEU A 67 -0.71 6.49 8.12
C LEU A 67 0.47 6.59 9.10
N PRO A 68 0.29 7.23 10.27
CA PRO A 68 1.38 7.36 11.21
C PRO A 68 1.84 5.96 11.63
N ASN A 69 3.14 5.83 11.93
CA ASN A 69 3.74 4.59 12.41
C ASN A 69 3.78 3.42 11.41
N ILE A 70 3.39 3.61 10.15
CA ILE A 70 3.61 2.62 9.10
C ILE A 70 5.05 2.70 8.60
N GLU A 71 5.71 1.55 8.49
CA GLU A 71 7.10 1.43 8.07
C GLU A 71 7.22 0.76 6.70
N ALA A 72 6.19 0.01 6.29
CA ALA A 72 6.13 -0.52 4.93
C ALA A 72 4.71 -0.60 4.37
N ILE A 73 4.58 -0.49 3.05
CA ILE A 73 3.33 -0.76 2.33
C ILE A 73 3.51 -2.00 1.46
N SER A 74 2.72 -3.04 1.71
CA SER A 74 2.75 -4.28 0.92
C SER A 74 1.76 -4.28 -0.25
N GLU A 75 0.62 -3.60 -0.09
CA GLU A 75 -0.42 -3.48 -1.10
C GLU A 75 -1.20 -2.18 -0.88
N MET A 76 -1.47 -1.46 -1.97
CA MET A 76 -2.17 -0.18 -1.95
C MET A 76 -3.26 -0.05 -3.01
N SER A 77 -3.49 -1.07 -3.85
CA SER A 77 -4.62 -1.07 -4.76
C SER A 77 -5.94 -1.25 -4.02
N MET A 78 -6.98 -0.66 -4.57
CA MET A 78 -8.34 -0.79 -4.09
C MET A 78 -9.28 -1.00 -5.26
N LEU A 79 -10.04 -2.09 -5.20
CA LEU A 79 -11.16 -2.38 -6.09
C LEU A 79 -12.38 -2.70 -5.22
N SER A 80 -13.40 -1.85 -5.27
CA SER A 80 -14.60 -2.00 -4.43
C SER A 80 -15.80 -1.33 -5.08
N GLY A 81 -16.73 -2.14 -5.60
CA GLY A 81 -17.88 -1.63 -6.34
C GLY A 81 -17.43 -0.84 -7.57
N ALA A 82 -17.93 0.39 -7.73
CA ALA A 82 -17.53 1.28 -8.82
C ALA A 82 -16.16 1.97 -8.62
N ARG A 83 -15.48 1.73 -7.49
CA ARG A 83 -14.20 2.40 -7.16
C ARG A 83 -13.03 1.51 -7.52
N SER A 84 -12.07 2.10 -8.24
CA SER A 84 -10.85 1.47 -8.73
C SER A 84 -9.70 2.47 -8.58
N ILE A 85 -8.80 2.21 -7.64
CA ILE A 85 -7.73 3.15 -7.25
C ILE A 85 -6.39 2.39 -7.28
N TRP A 86 -5.40 2.96 -7.98
CA TRP A 86 -4.12 2.32 -8.28
C TRP A 86 -2.92 3.21 -7.94
N PRO A 87 -2.69 3.52 -6.65
CA PRO A 87 -1.64 4.46 -6.26
C PRO A 87 -0.23 4.00 -6.67
N GLN A 88 -0.02 2.68 -6.84
CA GLN A 88 1.27 2.14 -7.32
C GLN A 88 1.57 2.44 -8.80
N THR A 89 0.61 2.97 -9.55
CA THR A 89 0.78 3.37 -10.95
C THR A 89 0.84 4.89 -11.12
N ASP A 90 0.69 5.64 -10.03
CA ASP A 90 0.69 7.10 -10.04
C ASP A 90 2.09 7.63 -9.75
N LEU A 91 2.78 8.08 -10.80
CA LEU A 91 4.15 8.59 -10.67
C LEU A 91 4.23 9.84 -9.78
N THR A 92 3.19 10.68 -9.76
CA THR A 92 3.18 11.89 -8.93
C THR A 92 3.14 11.50 -7.46
N LEU A 93 2.27 10.56 -7.11
CA LEU A 93 2.19 10.04 -5.74
C LEU A 93 3.47 9.32 -5.32
N ILE A 94 4.04 8.46 -6.19
CA ILE A 94 5.30 7.75 -5.91
C ILE A 94 6.44 8.74 -5.66
N ARG A 95 6.52 9.81 -6.45
CA ARG A 95 7.53 10.87 -6.25
C ARG A 95 7.31 11.62 -4.94
N ALA A 96 6.06 11.90 -4.57
CA ALA A 96 5.74 12.52 -3.29
C ALA A 96 6.16 11.63 -2.10
N ILE A 97 5.90 10.33 -2.17
CA ILE A 97 6.40 9.36 -1.16
C ILE A 97 7.93 9.47 -1.03
N GLY A 98 8.65 9.44 -2.16
CA GLY A 98 10.12 9.53 -2.14
C GLY A 98 10.66 10.85 -1.61
N ALA A 99 9.94 11.96 -1.84
CA ALA A 99 10.32 13.29 -1.36
C ALA A 99 10.11 13.44 0.16
N HIS A 100 9.00 12.92 0.69
CA HIS A 100 8.67 13.00 2.12
C HIS A 100 9.37 11.93 2.98
N HIS A 101 9.75 10.80 2.38
CA HIS A 101 10.41 9.69 3.08
C HIS A 101 11.75 9.34 2.42
N PRO A 102 12.79 10.20 2.56
CA PRO A 102 14.10 9.93 2.00
C PRO A 102 14.66 8.59 2.50
N GLY A 103 15.09 7.75 1.56
CA GLY A 103 15.64 6.42 1.85
C GLY A 103 14.66 5.26 1.69
N VAL A 104 13.37 5.54 1.46
CA VAL A 104 12.38 4.51 1.11
C VAL A 104 12.85 3.69 -0.09
N LYS A 105 12.67 2.36 -0.02
CA LYS A 105 12.95 1.44 -1.12
C LYS A 105 11.66 1.06 -1.81
N PHE A 106 11.60 1.31 -3.11
CA PHE A 106 10.52 0.81 -3.94
C PHE A 106 10.88 -0.58 -4.45
N LEU A 107 9.97 -1.53 -4.26
CA LEU A 107 10.03 -2.87 -4.81
C LEU A 107 8.79 -3.13 -5.65
N ALA A 108 8.84 -4.12 -6.54
CA ALA A 108 7.68 -4.53 -7.31
C ALA A 108 7.62 -6.04 -7.37
N SER A 109 6.76 -6.63 -6.54
CA SER A 109 6.41 -8.05 -6.69
C SER A 109 5.78 -8.27 -8.07
N ARG A 110 6.22 -9.31 -8.77
CA ARG A 110 5.80 -9.60 -10.15
C ARG A 110 5.34 -11.04 -10.29
N ARG A 111 4.34 -11.22 -11.15
CA ARG A 111 3.91 -12.50 -11.71
C ARG A 111 3.83 -12.37 -13.24
N GLU A 112 3.84 -13.49 -13.95
CA GLU A 112 3.51 -13.51 -15.38
C GLU A 112 2.11 -12.88 -15.59
N ALA A 113 1.97 -12.07 -16.65
CA ALA A 113 0.83 -11.18 -16.84
C ALA A 113 -0.48 -11.94 -17.06
N PHE A 114 -0.46 -13.00 -17.86
CA PHE A 114 -1.63 -13.86 -18.07
C PHE A 114 -2.04 -14.55 -16.76
N ALA A 115 -1.10 -15.15 -16.03
CA ALA A 115 -1.39 -15.80 -14.76
C ALA A 115 -1.91 -14.81 -13.69
N MET A 116 -1.42 -13.57 -13.70
CA MET A 116 -1.90 -12.50 -12.82
C MET A 116 -3.32 -12.08 -13.17
N SER A 117 -3.63 -11.86 -14.46
CA SER A 117 -4.97 -11.46 -14.90
C SER A 117 -6.00 -12.53 -14.60
N GLN A 118 -5.69 -13.81 -14.84
CA GLN A 118 -6.56 -14.93 -14.45
C GLN A 118 -6.83 -14.94 -12.94
N SER A 119 -5.80 -14.68 -12.12
CA SER A 119 -5.95 -14.62 -10.67
C SER A 119 -6.74 -13.40 -10.18
N MET A 120 -6.71 -12.29 -10.92
CA MET A 120 -7.51 -11.10 -10.62
C MET A 120 -8.97 -11.30 -11.03
N LEU A 121 -9.25 -12.01 -12.13
CA LEU A 121 -10.62 -12.36 -12.53
C LEU A 121 -11.29 -13.31 -11.53
N ALA A 122 -10.51 -14.21 -10.92
CA ALA A 122 -10.99 -15.09 -9.84
C ALA A 122 -11.11 -14.39 -8.48
N TRP A 123 -10.90 -13.07 -8.41
CA TRP A 123 -11.02 -12.28 -7.19
C TRP A 123 -12.45 -11.74 -7.07
N SER A 124 -13.37 -12.61 -6.67
CA SER A 124 -14.74 -12.27 -6.29
C SER A 124 -14.93 -12.37 -4.78
#